data_AF-A0A5K0VTX3-F1
#
_entry.id   AF-A0A5K0VTX3-F1
#
_cell.length_a   1.000
_cell.length_b   1.000
_cell.length_c   1.000
_cell.angle_alpha   90.00
_cell.angle_beta   90.00
_cell.angle_gamma   90.00
#
_symmetry.space_group_name_H-M   'P 1'
#
loop_
_entity.id
_entity.type
_entity.pdbx_description
1 polymer ?
#
loop_
_entity_poly.entity_id
_entity_poly.type
_entity_poly.pdbx_seq_one_letter_code
_entity_poly.pdbx_strand_id
1 'polypeptide(L)' 'MFGPQFKVEKIKNKLKSTKADYNVCRQILATSGFGWDPINQCVDVENEVWAEYIQ' A
#
# COMPACT_ATOMS: atom_id res chain seq x y z
N MET A 1 22.81 15.72 10.76
CA MET A 1 22.57 16.75 9.72
C MET A 1 22.37 16.00 8.41
N PHE A 2 21.17 16.04 7.81
CA PHE A 2 20.90 15.29 6.58
C PHE A 2 21.74 15.86 5.43
N GLY A 3 22.49 15.00 4.74
CA GLY A 3 23.44 15.42 3.70
C GLY A 3 22.76 16.01 2.44
N PRO A 4 23.52 16.65 1.53
CA PRO A 4 23.03 17.33 0.32
C PRO A 4 22.17 16.46 -0.62
N GLN A 5 22.17 15.15 -0.41
CA GLN A 5 21.31 14.15 -1.02
C GLN A 5 19.85 14.15 -0.54
N PHE A 6 19.51 14.84 0.55
CA PHE A 6 18.15 14.96 1.10
C PHE A 6 17.42 16.17 0.49
N LYS A 7 17.38 16.23 -0.84
CA LYS A 7 16.63 17.27 -1.55
C LYS A 7 15.14 17.05 -1.38
N VAL A 8 14.38 18.14 -1.20
CA VAL A 8 12.91 18.17 -1.10
C VAL A 8 12.24 17.33 -2.19
N GLU A 9 12.82 17.27 -3.38
CA GLU A 9 12.33 16.45 -4.50
C GLU A 9 12.35 14.95 -4.20
N LYS A 10 13.38 14.41 -3.52
CA LYS A 10 13.39 12.99 -3.13
C LYS A 10 12.31 12.67 -2.11
N ILE A 11 12.07 13.58 -1.16
CA ILE A 11 10.96 13.46 -0.20
C ILE A 11 9.62 13.47 -0.94
N LYS A 12 9.43 14.42 -1.88
CA LYS A 12 8.22 14.51 -2.71
C LYS A 12 8.00 13.25 -3.54
N ASN A 13 9.05 12.72 -4.16
CA ASN A 13 8.97 11.50 -4.97
C ASN A 13 8.63 10.27 -4.11
N LYS A 14 9.27 10.14 -2.93
CA LYS A 14 8.94 9.07 -1.98
C LYS A 14 7.51 9.17 -1.50
N LEU A 15 7.05 10.37 -1.14
CA LEU A 15 5.66 10.61 -0.72
C LEU A 15 4.67 10.28 -1.84
N LYS A 16 4.98 10.63 -3.10
CA LYS A 16 4.14 10.30 -4.25
C LYS A 16 4.00 8.79 -4.43
N SER A 17 5.12 8.06 -4.36
CA SER A 17 5.13 6.59 -4.43
C SER A 17 4.33 5.98 -3.27
N THR A 18 4.63 6.37 -2.04
CA THR A 18 3.95 5.83 -0.84
C THR A 18 2.45 6.14 -0.86
N LYS A 19 2.04 7.29 -1.41
CA LYS A 19 0.61 7.61 -1.58
C LYS A 19 -0.06 6.71 -2.63
N ALA A 20 0.65 6.36 -3.70
CA ALA A 20 0.13 5.42 -4.70
C ALA A 20 -0.07 4.03 -4.07
N ASP A 21 0.95 3.51 -3.36
CA ASP A 21 0.88 2.23 -2.68
C ASP A 21 -0.26 2.21 -1.64
N TYR A 22 -0.40 3.28 -0.85
CA TYR A 22 -1.49 3.44 0.10
C TYR A 22 -2.87 3.43 -0.57
N ASN A 23 -3.01 4.12 -1.71
CA ASN A 23 -4.28 4.15 -2.43
C ASN A 23 -4.67 2.77 -2.96
N VAL A 24 -3.70 1.99 -3.43
CA VAL A 24 -3.92 0.60 -3.88
C VAL A 24 -4.39 -0.26 -2.71
N CYS A 25 -3.67 -0.24 -1.58
CA CYS A 25 -4.10 -0.96 -0.38
C CYS A 25 -5.49 -0.53 0.08
N ARG A 26 -5.80 0.77 0.05
CA ARG A 26 -7.12 1.30 0.43
C ARG A 26 -8.23 0.82 -0.50
N GLN A 27 -7.97 0.72 -1.81
CA GLN A 27 -8.95 0.19 -2.77
C GLN A 27 -9.20 -1.30 -2.53
N ILE A 28 -8.15 -2.08 -2.33
CA ILE A 28 -8.24 -3.51 -2.03
C ILE A 28 -9.04 -3.74 -0.74
N LEU A 29 -8.74 -2.99 0.32
CA LEU A 29 -9.46 -3.05 1.61
C LEU A 29 -10.90 -2.52 1.55
N ALA A 30 -11.29 -1.82 0.48
CA ALA A 30 -12.68 -1.41 0.27
C ALA A 30 -13.53 -2.52 -0.38
N THR A 31 -12.90 -3.56 -0.90
CA THR A 31 -13.57 -4.73 -1.46
C THR A 31 -14.02 -5.66 -0.33
N SER A 32 -15.23 -6.20 -0.44
CA SER A 32 -15.75 -7.18 0.53
C SER A 32 -14.87 -8.42 0.58
N GLY A 33 -14.56 -8.91 1.78
CA GLY A 33 -13.72 -10.09 1.99
C GLY A 33 -12.22 -9.81 2.14
N PHE A 34 -11.80 -8.55 2.02
CA PHE A 34 -10.41 -8.14 2.26
C PHE A 34 -10.26 -7.52 3.65
N GLY A 35 -9.35 -8.07 4.43
CA GLY A 35 -8.94 -7.58 5.74
C GLY A 35 -7.53 -6.98 5.72
N TRP A 36 -7.15 -6.36 6.84
CA TRP A 36 -5.79 -5.89 7.07
C TRP A 36 -5.22 -6.62 8.28
N ASP A 37 -4.07 -7.26 8.12
CA ASP A 37 -3.31 -7.84 9.23
C ASP A 37 -2.39 -6.77 9.85
N PRO A 38 -2.66 -6.30 11.08
CA PRO A 38 -1.83 -5.31 11.76
C PRO A 38 -0.49 -5.88 12.24
N ILE A 39 -0.35 -7.20 12.36
CA ILE A 39 0.88 -7.87 12.83
C ILE A 39 1.89 -7.93 11.69
N ASN A 40 1.48 -8.46 10.54
CA ASN A 40 2.35 -8.57 9.37
C ASN A 40 2.33 -7.32 8.48
N GLN A 41 1.45 -6.36 8.76
CA GLN A 41 1.27 -5.12 8.01
C GLN A 41 0.99 -5.38 6.52
N CYS A 42 0.09 -6.33 6.24
CA CYS A 42 -0.30 -6.70 4.88
C CYS A 42 -1.81 -6.91 4.76
N VAL A 43 -2.29 -7.01 3.53
CA VAL A 43 -3.67 -7.42 3.24
C VAL A 43 -3.83 -8.89 3.62
N ASP A 44 -4.88 -9.20 4.37
CA ASP A 44 -5.27 -10.55 4.76
C ASP A 44 -6.58 -10.91 4.07
N VAL A 45 -6.58 -12.02 3.35
CA VAL A 45 -7.68 -12.42 2.46
C VAL A 45 -7.55 -13.89 2.11
N GLU A 46 -8.68 -14.58 2.02
CA GLU A 46 -8.72 -15.98 1.59
C GLU A 46 -8.31 -16.10 0.12
N ASN A 47 -7.61 -17.19 -0.23
CA ASN A 47 -7.11 -17.40 -1.59
C ASN A 47 -8.24 -17.40 -2.64
N GLU A 48 -9.43 -17.84 -2.27
CA GLU A 48 -10.61 -17.90 -3.14
C GLU A 48 -11.13 -16.50 -3.47
N VAL A 49 -11.26 -15.62 -2.47
CA VAL A 49 -11.64 -14.21 -2.63
C VAL A 49 -10.58 -13.44 -3.42
N TRP A 50 -9.29 -13.73 -3.19
CA TRP A 50 -8.19 -13.14 -3.96
C TRP A 50 -8.23 -13.54 -5.44
N ALA A 51 -8.53 -14.82 -5.74
CA ALA A 51 -8.64 -15.32 -7.10
C ALA A 51 -9.84 -14.70 -7.85
N GLU A 52 -10.99 -14.54 -7.18
CA GLU A 52 -12.17 -13.88 -7.75
C GLU A 52 -11.90 -12.39 -8.06
N TYR A 53 -11.16 -11.69 -7.19
CA TYR A 53 -10.84 -10.28 -7.40
C TYR A 53 -9.88 -10.00 -8.58
N ILE A 54 -9.00 -10.96 -8.91
CA ILE A 54 -7.99 -10.81 -9.99
C ILE A 54 -8.55 -11.19 -11.37
N GLN A 55 -9.69 -11.87 -11.42
CA GLN A 55 -10.32 -12.33 -12.66
C GLN A 55 -10.85 -11.18 -13.53
#